data_AF-A0A4Q5QT53-F1
#
_entry.id   AF-A0A4Q5QT53-F1
#
_cell.length_a   1.000
_cell.length_b   1.000
_cell.length_c   1.000
_cell.angle_alpha   90.00
_cell.angle_beta   90.00
_cell.angle_gamma   90.00
#
_symmetry.space_group_name_H-M   'P 1'
#
loop_
_entity.id
_entity.type
_entity.pdbx_description
1 polymer ?
#
loop_
_entity_poly.entity_id
_entity_poly.type
_entity_poly.pdbx_seq_one_letter_code
_entity_poly.pdbx_strand_id
1 'polypeptide(L)'
;MNKSVLVLAAVALASCHRVPSSSGKLGPGTSTAVAAVTTPAGVKTTNTNFQYLSGKGKLHFKQGGDDKTVNFNLRVRRDSAIWLSGSLVGIEGGRALLTADSVRVINRLKNTYFAGDYAYLS
;
A
#
# COMPACT_ATOMS: atom_id res chain seq x y z
N MET A 1 12.31 38.62 41.39
CA MET A 1 11.68 38.25 40.10
C MET A 1 12.76 37.65 39.21
N ASN A 2 12.72 36.47 38.60
CA ASN A 2 11.82 35.31 38.60
C ASN A 2 12.61 34.15 37.94
N LYS A 3 13.47 33.45 38.70
CA LYS A 3 14.28 32.32 38.19
C LYS A 3 13.45 31.08 37.79
N SER A 4 12.13 31.14 37.91
CA SER A 4 11.20 30.02 37.69
C SER A 4 10.81 29.78 36.23
N VAL A 5 11.28 30.61 35.28
CA VAL A 5 10.90 30.44 33.86
C VAL A 5 11.64 29.28 33.19
N LEU A 6 12.80 28.88 33.71
CA LEU A 6 13.65 27.85 33.08
C LEU A 6 13.23 26.41 33.38
N VAL A 7 12.32 26.18 34.32
CA VAL A 7 11.89 24.83 34.72
C VAL A 7 10.67 24.33 33.92
N LEU A 8 9.91 25.23 33.27
CA LEU A 8 8.70 24.84 32.53
C LEU A 8 8.98 24.26 31.12
N ALA A 9 10.20 24.35 30.60
CA ALA A 9 10.54 23.84 29.26
C ALA A 9 10.85 22.33 29.22
N ALA A 10 11.02 21.66 30.37
CA ALA A 10 11.46 20.26 30.43
C ALA A 10 10.31 19.22 30.39
N VAL A 11 9.05 19.63 30.51
CA VAL A 11 7.91 18.68 30.65
C VAL A 11 7.17 18.40 29.33
N ALA A 12 7.52 19.08 28.24
CA ALA A 12 6.79 18.95 26.96
C ALA A 12 7.27 17.82 26.02
N LEU A 13 8.33 17.06 26.36
CA LEU A 13 8.89 16.01 25.48
C LEU A 13 8.48 14.56 25.83
N ALA A 14 7.62 14.34 26.83
CA ALA A 14 7.27 12.98 27.29
C ALA A 14 5.89 12.47 26.83
N SER A 15 5.23 13.11 25.86
CA SER A 15 3.91 12.68 25.37
C SER A 15 3.98 12.00 23.99
N CYS A 16 4.83 10.97 23.88
CA CYS A 16 4.63 9.91 22.88
C CYS A 16 3.88 8.76 23.56
N HIS A 17 2.56 8.90 23.76
CA HIS A 17 1.72 7.74 24.05
C HIS A 17 1.71 6.85 22.81
N ARG A 18 2.56 5.80 22.81
CA ARG A 18 2.43 4.72 21.84
C ARG A 18 1.06 4.09 22.06
N VAL A 19 0.17 4.26 21.09
CA VAL A 19 -1.06 3.49 21.03
C VAL A 19 -0.65 2.01 20.97
N PRO A 20 -1.08 1.16 21.92
CA PRO A 20 -0.86 -0.26 21.79
C PRO A 20 -1.59 -0.73 20.53
N SER A 21 -0.87 -1.33 19.58
CA SER A 21 -1.47 -2.11 18.50
C SER A 21 -2.25 -3.24 19.15
N SER A 22 -3.56 -3.06 19.30
CA SER A 22 -4.45 -4.18 19.56
C SER A 22 -4.40 -5.07 18.33
N SER A 23 -3.75 -6.23 18.47
CA SER A 23 -4.01 -7.39 17.62
C SER A 23 -5.46 -7.81 17.86
N GLY A 24 -6.40 -7.05 17.27
CA GLY A 24 -7.79 -7.44 17.23
C GLY A 24 -7.89 -8.75 16.48
N LYS A 25 -8.38 -9.80 17.16
CA LYS A 25 -8.81 -11.01 16.46
C LYS A 25 -9.88 -10.61 15.46
N LEU A 26 -9.59 -10.84 14.19
CA LEU A 26 -10.56 -10.69 13.11
C LEU A 26 -11.74 -11.62 13.41
N GLY A 27 -12.92 -11.03 13.59
CA GLY A 27 -14.17 -11.77 13.58
C GLY A 27 -14.40 -12.42 12.21
N PRO A 28 -15.34 -13.36 12.10
CA PRO A 28 -15.65 -14.02 10.85
C PRO A 28 -16.30 -12.99 9.91
N GLY A 29 -15.51 -12.42 9.01
CA GLY A 29 -16.04 -11.69 7.87
C GLY A 29 -16.70 -12.70 6.94
N THR A 30 -17.96 -12.46 6.59
CA THR A 30 -18.72 -13.24 5.60
C THR A 30 -18.02 -13.11 4.24
N SER A 31 -17.06 -14.00 3.99
CA SER A 31 -16.47 -14.22 2.68
C SER A 31 -17.52 -14.93 1.84
N THR A 32 -18.08 -14.22 0.85
CA THR A 32 -18.77 -14.86 -0.25
C THR A 32 -17.82 -15.90 -0.85
N ALA A 33 -18.23 -17.17 -0.88
CA ALA A 33 -17.41 -18.25 -1.39
C ALA A 33 -17.03 -17.97 -2.85
N VAL A 34 -15.81 -17.48 -3.06
CA VAL A 34 -15.20 -17.44 -4.39
C VAL A 34 -15.02 -18.88 -4.85
N ALA A 35 -15.44 -19.17 -6.08
CA ALA A 35 -15.30 -20.49 -6.69
C ALA A 35 -13.86 -21.00 -6.50
N ALA A 36 -13.72 -22.29 -6.16
CA ALA A 36 -12.42 -22.89 -5.91
C ALA A 36 -11.49 -22.69 -7.12
N VAL A 37 -10.50 -21.82 -6.99
CA VAL A 37 -9.48 -21.58 -8.01
C VAL A 37 -8.60 -22.82 -8.08
N THR A 38 -8.81 -23.66 -9.09
CA THR A 38 -7.93 -24.81 -9.36
C THR A 38 -6.54 -24.29 -9.70
N THR A 39 -5.58 -24.51 -8.80
CA THR A 39 -4.19 -24.13 -9.04
C THR A 39 -3.63 -25.01 -10.18
N PRO A 40 -3.07 -24.43 -11.26
CA PRO A 40 -2.47 -25.22 -12.34
C PRO A 40 -1.37 -26.16 -11.83
N ALA A 41 -1.29 -27.37 -12.39
CA ALA A 41 -0.29 -28.36 -12.01
C ALA A 41 1.13 -27.79 -12.17
N GLY A 42 1.93 -27.84 -11.09
CA GLY A 42 3.31 -27.35 -11.06
C GLY A 42 3.55 -26.06 -10.26
N VAL A 43 2.50 -25.34 -9.85
CA VAL A 43 2.65 -24.16 -8.98
C VAL A 43 2.71 -24.59 -7.51
N LYS A 44 3.89 -24.55 -6.89
CA LYS A 44 4.03 -24.74 -5.44
C LYS A 44 3.47 -23.53 -4.71
N THR A 45 2.24 -23.62 -4.22
CA THR A 45 1.63 -22.57 -3.41
C THR A 45 2.05 -22.75 -1.96
N THR A 46 3.01 -21.94 -1.50
CA THR A 46 3.16 -21.72 -0.06
C THR A 46 2.04 -20.78 0.36
N ASN A 47 1.01 -21.33 1.00
CA ASN A 47 -0.09 -20.56 1.57
C ASN A 47 0.49 -19.61 2.63
N THR A 48 0.79 -18.38 2.22
CA THR A 48 1.50 -17.43 3.07
C THR A 48 0.45 -16.75 3.93
N ASN A 49 0.39 -17.07 5.23
CA ASN A 49 -0.54 -16.43 6.16
C ASN A 49 0.00 -15.04 6.58
N PHE A 50 -0.48 -13.96 5.98
CA PHE A 50 -0.10 -12.57 6.28
C PHE A 50 -1.33 -11.66 6.44
N GLN A 51 -1.27 -10.70 7.35
CA GLN A 51 -2.28 -9.63 7.45
C GLN A 51 -1.91 -8.43 6.59
N TYR A 52 -0.63 -8.05 6.65
CA TYR A 52 -0.04 -6.99 5.85
C TYR A 52 1.19 -7.53 5.14
N LEU A 53 1.34 -7.18 3.87
CA LEU A 53 2.52 -7.44 3.08
C LEU A 53 3.00 -6.11 2.51
N SER A 54 4.30 -5.85 2.56
CA SER A 54 4.91 -4.71 1.90
C SER A 54 6.09 -5.15 1.06
N GLY A 55 6.14 -4.69 -0.18
CA GLY A 55 7.22 -4.94 -1.12
C GLY A 55 7.70 -3.63 -1.74
N LYS A 56 8.99 -3.55 -2.02
CA LYS A 56 9.57 -2.49 -2.84
C LYS A 56 10.32 -3.17 -3.97
N GLY A 57 10.25 -2.61 -5.16
CA GLY A 57 10.95 -3.16 -6.31
C GLY A 57 11.34 -2.10 -7.32
N LYS A 58 12.17 -2.53 -8.27
CA LYS A 58 12.64 -1.72 -9.40
C LYS A 58 12.31 -2.48 -10.68
N LEU A 59 11.69 -1.77 -11.61
CA LEU A 59 11.37 -2.24 -12.95
C LEU A 59 12.29 -1.50 -13.91
N HIS A 60 13.08 -2.26 -14.68
CA HIS A 60 13.93 -1.72 -15.72
C HIS A 60 13.26 -1.99 -17.06
N PHE A 61 12.81 -0.94 -17.74
CA PHE A 61 12.23 -1.01 -19.08
C PHE A 61 13.25 -0.51 -20.10
N LYS A 62 13.55 -1.36 -21.09
CA LYS A 62 14.44 -1.04 -22.22
C LYS A 62 13.67 -1.24 -23.51
N GLN A 63 13.39 -0.16 -24.24
CA GLN A 63 12.76 -0.24 -25.56
C GLN A 63 13.37 0.78 -26.52
N GLY A 64 13.93 0.30 -27.64
CA GLY A 64 14.34 1.16 -28.76
C GLY A 64 15.33 2.29 -28.43
N GLY A 65 16.12 2.16 -27.37
CA GLY A 65 17.05 3.20 -26.88
C GLY A 65 16.59 3.94 -25.63
N ASP A 66 15.32 3.82 -25.23
CA ASP A 66 14.82 4.31 -23.96
C ASP A 66 15.11 3.31 -22.84
N ASP A 67 16.00 3.68 -21.92
CA ASP A 67 16.24 2.98 -20.64
C ASP A 67 15.57 3.76 -19.51
N LYS A 68 14.51 3.17 -18.92
CA LYS A 68 13.72 3.76 -17.84
C LYS A 68 13.71 2.83 -16.65
N THR A 69 14.13 3.33 -15.49
CA THR A 69 14.02 2.61 -14.21
C THR A 69 12.87 3.16 -13.37
N VAL A 70 11.82 2.36 -13.21
CA VAL A 70 10.66 2.68 -12.37
C VAL A 70 10.83 2.02 -11.01
N ASN A 71 10.78 2.81 -9.94
CA ASN A 71 10.71 2.29 -8.57
C ASN A 71 9.23 2.13 -8.19
N PHE A 72 8.86 1.01 -7.60
CA PHE A 72 7.51 0.80 -7.12
C PHE A 72 7.49 0.36 -5.65
N ASN A 73 6.40 0.73 -4.97
CA ASN A 73 6.09 0.30 -3.61
C ASN A 73 4.71 -0.32 -3.61
N LEU A 74 4.65 -1.58 -3.16
CA LEU A 74 3.45 -2.38 -3.03
C LEU A 74 3.15 -2.56 -1.55
N ARG A 75 1.92 -2.28 -1.14
CA ARG A 75 1.39 -2.63 0.17
C ARG A 75 0.08 -3.36 0.00
N VAL A 76 -0.08 -4.48 0.67
CA VAL A 76 -1.29 -5.30 0.62
C VAL A 76 -1.78 -5.48 2.05
N ARG A 77 -3.05 -5.19 2.26
CA ARG A 77 -3.83 -5.69 3.38
C ARG A 77 -4.71 -6.81 2.83
N ARG A 78 -4.52 -8.02 3.38
CA ARG A 78 -5.27 -9.20 2.94
C ARG A 78 -6.78 -8.90 2.91
N ASP A 79 -7.43 -9.39 1.86
CA ASP A 79 -8.89 -9.35 1.65
C ASP A 79 -9.52 -7.95 1.77
N SER A 80 -8.74 -6.88 1.60
CA SER A 80 -9.21 -5.53 1.84
C SER A 80 -8.69 -4.52 0.84
N ALA A 81 -7.37 -4.37 0.73
CA ALA A 81 -6.81 -3.29 -0.07
C ALA A 81 -5.42 -3.62 -0.60
N ILE A 82 -5.19 -3.29 -1.86
CA ILE A 82 -3.88 -3.28 -2.50
C ILE A 82 -3.56 -1.84 -2.85
N TRP A 83 -2.45 -1.35 -2.31
CA TRP A 83 -1.91 -0.03 -2.59
C TRP A 83 -0.61 -0.17 -3.38
N LEU A 84 -0.57 0.47 -4.55
CA LEU A 84 0.59 0.51 -5.42
C LEU A 84 0.98 1.97 -5.69
N SER A 85 2.27 2.28 -5.64
CA SER A 85 2.78 3.58 -6.06
C SER A 85 4.05 3.42 -6.86
N GLY A 86 4.16 4.12 -7.99
CA GLY A 86 5.32 4.08 -8.87
C GLY A 86 5.93 5.47 -9.08
N SER A 87 7.26 5.55 -9.11
CA SER A 87 8.02 6.74 -9.46
C SER A 87 9.10 6.42 -10.49
N LEU A 88 9.33 7.34 -11.42
CA LEU A 88 10.33 7.25 -12.46
C LEU A 88 11.32 8.40 -12.27
N VAL A 89 12.59 8.09 -12.04
CA VAL A 89 13.69 9.08 -11.89
C VAL A 89 13.34 10.22 -10.91
N GLY A 90 12.82 9.89 -9.73
CA GLY A 90 12.47 10.87 -8.69
C GLY A 90 11.15 11.63 -8.93
N ILE A 91 10.55 11.51 -10.11
CA ILE A 91 9.22 12.04 -10.42
C ILE A 91 8.19 10.95 -10.11
N GLU A 92 7.19 11.28 -9.31
CA GLU A 92 6.13 10.32 -9.03
C GLU A 92 5.25 10.13 -10.26
N GLY A 93 5.12 8.88 -10.74
CA GLY A 93 4.35 8.56 -11.94
C GLY A 93 2.86 8.43 -11.61
N GLY A 94 2.54 7.57 -10.64
CA GLY A 94 1.15 7.33 -10.27
C GLY A 94 0.96 6.46 -9.04
N ARG A 95 -0.29 6.42 -8.58
CA ARG A 95 -0.75 5.60 -7.45
C ARG A 95 -2.01 4.86 -7.84
N ALA A 96 -2.17 3.64 -7.35
CA ALA A 96 -3.38 2.86 -7.47
C ALA A 96 -3.79 2.32 -6.09
N LEU A 97 -5.07 2.45 -5.77
CA LEU A 97 -5.71 1.79 -4.65
C LEU A 97 -6.78 0.87 -5.22
N LEU A 98 -6.62 -0.42 -5.01
CA LEU A 98 -7.58 -1.44 -5.38
C LEU A 98 -8.22 -1.97 -4.10
N THR A 99 -9.53 -1.86 -3.99
CA THR A 99 -10.34 -2.41 -2.91
C THR A 99 -11.33 -3.40 -3.51
N ALA A 100 -11.95 -4.25 -2.69
CA ALA A 100 -12.93 -5.23 -3.17
C ALA A 100 -14.00 -4.63 -4.12
N ASP A 101 -14.44 -3.40 -3.86
CA ASP A 101 -15.56 -2.78 -4.57
C ASP A 101 -15.13 -1.75 -5.63
N SER A 102 -13.86 -1.33 -5.67
CA SER A 102 -13.46 -0.19 -6.49
C SER A 102 -11.97 -0.12 -6.82
N VAL A 103 -11.68 0.55 -7.93
CA VAL A 103 -10.34 0.89 -8.38
C VAL A 103 -10.21 2.40 -8.43
N ARG A 104 -9.18 2.92 -7.77
CA ARG A 104 -8.85 4.34 -7.75
C ARG A 104 -7.44 4.55 -8.23
N VAL A 105 -7.25 5.37 -9.25
CA VAL A 105 -5.94 5.62 -9.88
C VAL A 105 -5.67 7.11 -9.94
N ILE A 106 -4.48 7.51 -9.48
CA ILE A 106 -3.95 8.86 -9.64
C ILE A 106 -2.80 8.77 -10.64
N ASN A 107 -2.92 9.51 -11.74
CA ASN A 107 -1.83 9.74 -12.67
C ASN A 107 -1.27 11.14 -12.44
N ARG A 108 -0.10 11.21 -11.80
CA ARG A 108 0.55 12.49 -11.47
C ARG A 108 1.28 13.11 -12.64
N LEU A 109 1.60 12.33 -13.68
CA LEU A 109 2.21 12.85 -14.91
C LEU A 109 1.21 13.68 -15.72
N LYS A 110 -0.06 13.24 -15.75
CA LYS A 110 -1.14 13.91 -16.48
C LYS A 110 -2.11 14.68 -15.58
N ASN A 111 -1.87 14.75 -14.27
CA ASN A 111 -2.78 15.32 -13.27
C ASN A 111 -4.23 14.83 -13.41
N THR A 112 -4.40 13.53 -13.70
CA THR A 112 -5.71 12.91 -13.87
C THR A 112 -6.00 11.95 -12.73
N TYR A 113 -7.28 11.81 -12.42
CA TYR A 113 -7.80 10.92 -11.39
C TYR A 113 -8.93 10.07 -11.96
N PHE A 114 -8.91 8.80 -11.60
CA PHE A 114 -9.96 7.85 -11.92
C PHE A 114 -10.46 7.19 -10.63
N ALA A 115 -11.78 7.03 -10.52
CA ALA A 115 -12.42 6.21 -9.51
C ALA A 115 -13.63 5.53 -10.14
N GLY A 116 -13.65 4.20 -10.08
CA GLY A 116 -14.72 3.42 -10.68
C GLY A 116 -14.58 1.95 -10.32
N ASP A 117 -15.26 1.12 -11.09
CA ASP A 117 -15.19 -0.34 -10.97
C ASP A 117 -13.98 -0.92 -11.73
N TYR A 118 -13.92 -2.25 -11.77
CA TYR A 118 -12.86 -3.00 -12.43
C TYR A 118 -12.98 -3.06 -13.95
N ALA A 119 -14.04 -2.53 -14.58
CA ALA A 119 -14.13 -2.41 -16.03
C ALA A 119 -13.03 -1.51 -16.60
N TYR A 120 -12.38 -0.69 -15.76
CA TYR A 120 -11.20 0.08 -16.13
C TYR A 120 -9.96 -0.76 -16.46
N LEU A 121 -9.89 -2.01 -15.99
CA LEU A 121 -8.71 -2.90 -16.15
C LEU A 121 -8.90 -3.97 -17.25
N SER A 122 -10.06 -4.01 -17.90
CA SER A 122 -10.39 -4.95 -18.98
C SER A 122 -10.05 -4.43 -20.36
#